data_AF-A0A821I0S8-F1
#
_entry.id   AF-A0A821I0S8-F1
#
_cell.length_a   1.000
_cell.length_b   1.000
_cell.length_c   1.000
_cell.angle_alpha   90.00
_cell.angle_beta   90.00
_cell.angle_gamma   90.00
#
_symmetry.space_group_name_H-M   'P 1'
#
loop_
_entity.id
_entity.type
_entity.pdbx_description
1 polymer ?
#
loop_
_entity_poly.entity_id
_entity_poly.type
_entity_poly.pdbx_seq_one_letter_code
_entity_poly.pdbx_strand_id
1 'polypeptide(L)'
;MLEWGQKLIQHQNRHHKIYGRYIDDIFMTTNLINEEILQQLNETMKTDPNIKITITINQALEYLDASIENNNGQLKTTICHKSAWEPHILPYESDHPRYIHANIIYTMLVRAARLCSTVEDFDMERLSVEMILLVNGYPPKFIQKHMKNFFIQYDAMNVWTELDSETYEQLHYTLLYKPTRRENKFKVQTNGHLIQNRRNYKHKDQIYLHYRFENGPRLNFKKKNIVEYGKNSMFIQAHASKIHDLFLVQY
;
A
#
# COMPACT_ATOMS: atom_id res chain seq x y z
N MET A 1 8.29 14.49 10.63
CA MET A 1 7.79 14.67 9.25
C MET A 1 8.48 15.90 8.67
N LEU A 2 9.08 15.83 7.48
CA LEU A 2 9.79 16.97 6.87
C LEU A 2 8.80 18.12 6.57
N GLU A 3 9.20 19.36 6.83
CA GLU A 3 8.34 20.55 6.72
C GLU A 3 7.72 20.75 5.33
N TRP A 4 8.45 20.43 4.26
CA TRP A 4 7.99 20.60 2.89
C TRP A 4 6.77 19.71 2.56
N GLY A 5 6.70 18.49 3.12
CA GLY A 5 5.59 17.55 2.88
C GLY A 5 4.28 17.98 3.55
N GLN A 6 4.35 18.79 4.62
CA GLN A 6 3.16 19.28 5.32
C GLN A 6 2.31 20.22 4.44
N LYS A 7 2.94 21.02 3.57
CA LYS A 7 2.24 21.91 2.65
C LYS A 7 1.38 21.14 1.64
N LEU A 8 1.93 20.05 1.10
CA LEU A 8 1.19 19.17 0.17
C LEU A 8 0.02 18.48 0.87
N ILE A 9 0.25 17.95 2.07
CA ILE A 9 -0.82 17.32 2.86
C ILE A 9 -1.94 18.32 3.16
N GLN A 10 -1.62 19.54 3.57
CA GLN A 10 -2.60 20.59 3.83
C GLN A 10 -3.40 20.96 2.58
N HIS A 11 -2.73 21.09 1.43
CA HIS A 11 -3.38 21.36 0.15
C HIS A 11 -4.36 20.22 -0.22
N GLN A 12 -3.89 18.97 -0.19
CA GLN A 12 -4.70 17.80 -0.52
C GLN A 12 -5.93 17.67 0.40
N ASN A 13 -5.76 17.90 1.71
CA ASN A 13 -6.85 17.89 2.67
C ASN A 13 -7.88 19.00 2.39
N ARG A 14 -7.44 20.21 2.04
CA ARG A 14 -8.33 21.33 1.70
C ARG A 14 -9.20 21.02 0.47
N HIS A 15 -8.66 20.28 -0.48
CA HIS A 15 -9.32 19.94 -1.74
C HIS A 15 -9.99 18.57 -1.74
N HIS A 16 -10.03 17.87 -0.61
CA HIS A 16 -10.57 16.51 -0.48
C HIS A 16 -9.98 15.53 -1.51
N LYS A 17 -8.67 15.63 -1.72
CA LYS A 17 -7.91 14.79 -2.65
C LYS A 17 -7.07 13.75 -1.90
N ILE A 18 -6.70 12.70 -2.61
CA ILE A 18 -5.99 11.56 -2.02
C ILE A 18 -4.52 11.94 -1.86
N TYR A 19 -3.96 11.68 -0.69
CA TYR A 19 -2.53 11.74 -0.42
C TYR A 19 -2.08 10.43 0.24
N GLY A 20 -1.16 9.75 -0.42
CA GLY A 20 -0.49 8.55 0.09
C GLY A 20 1.02 8.75 0.06
N ARG A 21 1.72 8.22 1.05
CA ARG A 21 3.19 8.18 1.05
C ARG A 21 3.68 6.83 1.55
N TYR A 22 4.55 6.19 0.79
CA TYR A 22 5.27 5.00 1.18
C TYR A 22 6.77 5.24 1.12
N ILE A 23 7.41 5.35 2.30
CA ILE A 23 8.83 5.67 2.44
C ILE A 23 9.19 6.97 1.66
N ASP A 24 9.75 6.82 0.46
CA ASP A 24 10.24 7.89 -0.39
C ASP A 24 9.33 8.14 -1.61
N ASP A 25 8.30 7.30 -1.81
CA ASP A 25 7.33 7.42 -2.90
C ASP A 25 6.05 8.11 -2.40
N ILE A 26 5.51 9.02 -3.21
CA ILE A 26 4.29 9.75 -2.89
C ILE A 26 3.28 9.56 -4.01
N PHE A 27 2.03 9.30 -3.62
CA PHE A 27 0.88 9.23 -4.50
C PHE A 27 -0.08 10.38 -4.17
N MET A 28 -0.52 11.13 -5.16
CA MET A 28 -1.55 12.15 -4.99
C MET A 28 -2.55 12.15 -6.14
N THR A 29 -3.77 12.62 -5.87
CA THR A 29 -4.71 12.97 -6.94
C THR A 29 -4.91 14.47 -7.05
N THR A 30 -5.26 14.93 -8.25
CA THR A 30 -5.41 16.37 -8.50
C THR A 30 -6.37 16.65 -9.66
N ASN A 31 -7.09 17.77 -9.56
CA ASN A 31 -7.96 18.30 -10.63
C ASN A 31 -7.37 19.57 -11.26
N LEU A 32 -6.19 19.97 -10.81
CA LEU A 32 -5.51 21.14 -11.34
C LEU A 32 -4.89 20.81 -12.69
N ILE A 33 -4.70 21.84 -13.52
CA ILE A 33 -4.01 21.69 -14.81
C ILE A 33 -2.51 21.49 -14.54
N ASN A 34 -1.82 20.78 -15.44
CA ASN A 34 -0.40 20.43 -15.32
C ASN A 34 0.47 21.62 -14.87
N GLU A 35 0.27 22.79 -15.46
CA GLU A 35 1.06 23.99 -15.17
C GLU A 35 0.91 24.46 -13.72
N GLU A 36 -0.32 24.48 -13.19
CA GLU A 36 -0.62 24.91 -11.82
C GLU A 36 -0.01 23.97 -10.79
N ILE A 37 -0.09 22.66 -11.04
CA ILE A 37 0.51 21.62 -10.17
C ILE A 37 2.02 21.74 -10.17
N LEU A 38 2.63 21.85 -11.35
CA LEU A 38 4.07 21.98 -11.48
C LEU A 38 4.56 23.25 -10.77
N GLN A 39 3.82 24.36 -10.86
CA GLN A 39 4.14 25.56 -10.12
C GLN A 39 4.10 25.34 -8.61
N GLN A 40 3.01 24.77 -8.07
CA GLN A 40 2.89 24.47 -6.64
C GLN A 40 3.99 23.51 -6.14
N LEU A 41 4.32 22.49 -6.93
CA LEU A 41 5.38 21.53 -6.59
C LEU A 41 6.75 22.20 -6.60
N ASN A 42 7.05 23.01 -7.61
CA ASN A 42 8.28 23.77 -7.70
C ASN A 42 8.45 24.74 -6.52
N GLU A 43 7.38 25.43 -6.13
CA GLU A 43 7.38 26.29 -4.94
C GLU A 43 7.63 25.50 -3.64
N THR A 44 7.08 24.29 -3.56
CA THR A 44 7.31 23.40 -2.42
C THR A 44 8.75 22.89 -2.40
N MET A 45 9.32 22.52 -3.55
CA MET A 45 10.70 22.05 -3.67
C MET A 45 11.73 23.13 -3.33
N LYS A 46 11.44 24.42 -3.59
CA LYS A 46 12.31 25.54 -3.17
C LYS A 46 12.52 25.61 -1.65
N THR A 47 11.67 24.98 -0.85
CA THR A 47 11.80 24.99 0.62
C THR A 47 12.92 24.10 1.14
N ASP A 48 13.35 23.09 0.37
CA ASP A 48 14.47 22.21 0.73
C ASP A 48 15.35 21.92 -0.50
N PRO A 49 16.52 22.58 -0.64
CA PRO A 49 17.39 22.43 -1.80
C PRO A 49 18.01 21.03 -1.92
N ASN A 50 17.93 20.19 -0.88
CA ASN A 50 18.46 18.83 -0.91
C ASN A 50 17.45 17.80 -1.44
N ILE A 51 16.21 18.19 -1.69
CA ILE A 51 15.15 17.30 -2.16
C ILE A 51 14.94 17.50 -3.66
N LYS A 52 15.24 16.46 -4.43
CA LYS A 52 14.94 16.38 -5.85
C LYS A 52 13.81 15.36 -6.03
N ILE A 53 12.61 15.85 -6.34
CA ILE A 53 11.43 15.02 -6.59
C ILE A 53 11.31 14.82 -8.09
N THR A 54 11.28 13.57 -8.56
CA THR A 54 10.84 13.26 -9.92
C THR A 54 9.31 13.33 -9.93
N ILE A 55 8.73 14.09 -10.83
CA ILE A 55 7.26 14.26 -10.90
C ILE A 55 6.76 13.51 -12.12
N THR A 56 5.84 12.58 -11.92
CA THR A 56 5.14 11.88 -13.00
C THR A 56 3.65 12.19 -12.88
N ILE A 57 3.13 12.89 -13.88
CA ILE A 57 1.71 13.25 -13.96
C ILE A 57 1.11 12.47 -15.14
N ASN A 58 0.11 11.63 -14.88
CA ASN A 58 -0.57 10.89 -15.93
C ASN A 58 -1.99 10.47 -15.51
N GLN A 59 -2.81 10.06 -16.46
CA GLN A 59 -4.12 9.44 -16.19
C GLN A 59 -3.97 7.98 -15.71
N ALA A 60 -2.92 7.29 -16.17
CA ALA A 60 -2.55 5.96 -15.72
C ALA A 60 -1.07 5.92 -15.32
N LEU A 61 -0.76 5.40 -14.14
CA LEU A 61 0.61 5.27 -13.64
C LEU A 61 0.78 4.07 -12.72
N GLU A 62 2.03 3.67 -12.54
CA GLU A 62 2.42 2.61 -11.61
C GLU A 62 2.84 3.23 -10.27
N TYR A 63 2.27 2.73 -9.18
CA TYR A 63 2.64 3.11 -7.82
C TYR A 63 2.81 1.83 -6.97
N LEU A 64 4.04 1.59 -6.52
CA LEU A 64 4.44 0.38 -5.79
C LEU A 64 4.12 -0.91 -6.59
N ASP A 65 3.10 -1.63 -6.11
CA ASP A 65 2.62 -2.91 -6.62
C ASP A 65 1.34 -2.77 -7.44
N ALA A 66 0.83 -1.54 -7.61
CA ALA A 66 -0.44 -1.25 -8.26
C ALA A 66 -0.24 -0.40 -9.52
N SER A 67 -0.94 -0.75 -10.59
CA SER A 67 -1.22 0.17 -11.69
C SER A 67 -2.54 0.87 -11.37
N ILE A 68 -2.53 2.20 -11.44
CA ILE A 68 -3.65 3.05 -11.06
C ILE A 68 -4.05 3.86 -12.28
N GLU A 69 -5.28 3.67 -12.73
CA GLU A 69 -5.88 4.36 -13.86
C GLU A 69 -7.07 5.20 -13.38
N ASN A 70 -7.19 6.42 -13.89
CA ASN A 70 -8.36 7.25 -13.65
C ASN A 70 -9.38 7.14 -14.79
N ASN A 71 -10.53 6.55 -14.48
CA ASN A 71 -11.67 6.45 -15.37
C ASN A 71 -12.68 7.55 -15.02
N ASN A 72 -12.46 8.76 -15.53
CA ASN A 72 -13.36 9.91 -15.38
C ASN A 72 -13.75 10.20 -13.91
N GLY A 73 -12.77 10.05 -13.02
CA GLY A 73 -12.89 10.30 -11.60
C GLY A 73 -13.12 9.08 -10.71
N GLN A 74 -13.19 7.89 -11.30
CA GLN A 74 -13.11 6.64 -10.56
C GLN A 74 -11.71 6.05 -10.75
N LEU A 75 -11.00 5.84 -9.63
CA LEU A 75 -9.72 5.16 -9.68
C LEU A 75 -9.96 3.67 -9.84
N LYS A 76 -9.46 3.12 -10.94
CA LYS A 76 -9.37 1.69 -11.19
C LYS A 76 -7.94 1.26 -10.88
N THR A 77 -7.80 0.16 -10.14
CA THR A 77 -6.49 -0.39 -9.77
C THR A 77 -6.36 -1.82 -10.26
N THR A 78 -5.17 -2.15 -10.75
CA THR A 78 -4.75 -3.50 -11.16
C THR A 78 -3.34 -3.78 -10.64
N ILE A 79 -2.85 -5.02 -10.79
CA ILE A 79 -1.48 -5.34 -10.39
C ILE A 79 -0.48 -4.80 -11.41
N CYS A 80 0.55 -4.13 -10.90
CA CYS A 80 1.70 -3.73 -11.70
C CYS A 80 2.68 -4.91 -11.83
N HIS A 81 2.87 -5.43 -13.04
CA HIS A 81 3.94 -6.37 -13.38
C HIS A 81 5.09 -5.60 -14.02
N LYS A 82 6.16 -5.33 -13.27
CA LYS A 82 7.32 -4.64 -13.82
C LYS A 82 7.91 -5.47 -14.97
N SER A 83 8.29 -4.83 -16.07
CA SER A 83 8.81 -5.50 -17.28
C SER A 83 10.09 -6.33 -17.03
N ALA A 84 10.84 -6.03 -15.97
CA ALA A 84 12.00 -6.78 -15.52
C ALA A 84 11.67 -7.93 -14.54
N TRP A 85 10.39 -8.21 -14.30
CA TRP A 85 9.95 -9.22 -13.35
C TRP A 85 10.01 -10.60 -14.01
N GLU A 86 11.13 -11.30 -13.83
CA GLU A 86 11.10 -12.76 -13.88
C GLU A 86 10.17 -13.22 -12.75
N PRO A 87 9.29 -14.20 -12.98
CA PRO A 87 8.37 -14.72 -11.97
C PRO A 87 9.14 -15.58 -10.96
N HIS A 88 9.99 -14.93 -10.15
CA HIS A 88 10.77 -15.53 -9.07
C HIS A 88 9.87 -15.88 -7.88
N ILE A 89 8.98 -16.83 -8.08
CA ILE A 89 8.35 -17.54 -6.97
C ILE A 89 9.16 -18.78 -6.64
N LEU A 90 8.97 -19.33 -5.45
CA LEU A 90 9.69 -20.52 -5.01
C LEU A 90 9.32 -21.73 -5.91
N PRO A 91 10.28 -22.39 -6.58
CA PRO A 91 10.01 -23.58 -7.38
C PRO A 91 9.46 -24.73 -6.54
N TYR A 92 8.55 -25.52 -7.13
CA TYR A 92 7.87 -26.61 -6.40
C TYR A 92 8.78 -27.78 -5.98
N GLU A 93 9.88 -27.97 -6.70
CA GLU A 93 10.91 -28.98 -6.42
C GLU A 93 11.84 -28.58 -5.29
N SER A 94 11.77 -27.33 -4.82
CA SER A 94 12.57 -26.89 -3.69
C SER A 94 12.21 -27.66 -2.42
N ASP A 95 13.20 -27.88 -1.56
CA ASP A 95 13.05 -28.63 -0.30
C ASP A 95 12.41 -27.77 0.80
N HIS A 96 11.25 -27.19 0.50
CA HIS A 96 10.43 -26.44 1.46
C HIS A 96 9.16 -27.22 1.79
N PRO A 97 8.65 -27.09 3.03
CA PRO A 97 7.39 -27.72 3.40
C PRO A 97 6.25 -27.37 2.45
N ARG A 98 5.34 -28.32 2.21
CA ARG A 98 4.20 -28.12 1.28
C ARG A 98 3.27 -26.98 1.70
N TYR A 99 3.20 -26.64 2.99
CA TYR A 99 2.41 -25.50 3.44
C TYR A 99 2.99 -24.15 2.97
N ILE A 100 4.30 -24.04 2.73
CA ILE A 100 4.92 -22.82 2.19
C ILE A 100 4.45 -22.60 0.75
N HIS A 101 4.52 -23.65 -0.06
CA HIS A 101 4.02 -23.67 -1.44
C HIS A 101 2.53 -23.32 -1.51
N ALA A 102 1.71 -23.90 -0.62
CA ALA A 102 0.30 -23.56 -0.52
C ALA A 102 0.07 -22.09 -0.13
N ASN A 103 0.89 -21.56 0.79
CA ASN A 103 0.81 -20.19 1.24
C ASN A 103 1.18 -19.20 0.14
N ILE A 104 2.11 -19.54 -0.76
CA ILE A 104 2.44 -18.70 -1.93
C ILE A 104 1.19 -18.46 -2.77
N ILE A 105 0.47 -19.51 -3.15
CA ILE A 105 -0.79 -19.43 -3.91
C ILE A 105 -1.78 -18.52 -3.18
N TYR A 106 -2.00 -18.77 -1.89
CA TYR A 106 -2.91 -17.97 -1.08
C TYR A 106 -2.51 -16.49 -1.04
N THR A 107 -1.22 -16.19 -0.85
CA THR A 107 -0.74 -14.80 -0.77
C THR A 107 -0.85 -14.07 -2.10
N MET A 108 -0.62 -14.75 -3.23
CA MET A 108 -0.78 -14.17 -4.56
C MET A 108 -2.26 -13.83 -4.83
N LEU A 109 -3.18 -14.74 -4.49
CA LEU A 109 -4.63 -14.49 -4.63
C LEU A 109 -5.13 -13.38 -3.70
N VAL A 110 -4.65 -13.33 -2.44
CA VAL A 110 -4.98 -12.22 -1.53
C VAL A 110 -4.46 -10.89 -2.07
N ARG A 111 -3.25 -10.87 -2.64
CA ARG A 111 -2.68 -9.66 -3.26
C ARG A 111 -3.54 -9.22 -4.45
N ALA A 112 -3.89 -10.14 -5.34
CA ALA A 112 -4.78 -9.88 -6.48
C ALA A 112 -6.12 -9.30 -6.04
N ALA A 113 -6.82 -9.99 -5.14
CA ALA A 113 -8.13 -9.54 -4.67
C ALA A 113 -8.08 -8.25 -3.84
N ARG A 114 -6.91 -7.78 -3.39
CA ARG A 114 -6.76 -6.47 -2.72
C ARG A 114 -6.48 -5.33 -3.69
N LEU A 115 -5.81 -5.63 -4.80
CA LEU A 115 -5.32 -4.62 -5.73
C LEU A 115 -6.23 -4.46 -6.95
N CYS A 116 -6.87 -5.52 -7.43
CA CYS A 116 -7.79 -5.44 -8.57
C CYS A 116 -9.13 -4.84 -8.15
N SER A 117 -9.59 -3.79 -8.83
CA SER A 117 -10.89 -3.17 -8.52
C SER A 117 -12.08 -3.95 -9.07
N THR A 118 -11.94 -4.62 -10.22
CA THR A 118 -13.04 -5.36 -10.85
C THR A 118 -12.79 -6.87 -10.83
N VAL A 119 -13.87 -7.64 -11.00
CA VAL A 119 -13.81 -9.10 -11.04
C VAL A 119 -13.05 -9.60 -12.26
N GLU A 120 -13.14 -8.90 -13.39
CA GLU A 120 -12.43 -9.25 -14.62
C GLU A 120 -10.92 -9.07 -14.46
N ASP A 121 -10.48 -7.95 -13.88
CA ASP A 121 -9.04 -7.74 -13.64
C ASP A 121 -8.49 -8.76 -12.63
N PHE A 122 -9.29 -9.11 -11.61
CA PHE A 122 -8.92 -10.15 -10.66
C PHE A 122 -8.81 -11.52 -11.32
N ASP A 123 -9.74 -11.88 -12.21
CA ASP A 123 -9.71 -13.15 -12.92
C ASP A 123 -8.51 -13.25 -13.87
N MET A 124 -8.21 -12.16 -14.59
CA MET A 124 -7.02 -12.06 -15.42
C MET A 124 -5.74 -12.25 -14.61
N GLU A 125 -5.65 -11.62 -13.43
CA GLU A 125 -4.52 -11.84 -12.54
C GLU A 125 -4.49 -13.28 -12.01
N ARG A 126 -5.63 -13.85 -11.60
CA ARG A 126 -5.73 -15.24 -11.13
C ARG A 126 -5.19 -16.22 -12.17
N LEU A 127 -5.53 -16.01 -13.45
CA LEU A 127 -5.00 -16.80 -14.57
C LEU A 127 -3.49 -16.60 -14.74
N SER A 128 -3.00 -15.37 -14.61
CA SER A 128 -1.55 -15.09 -14.60
C SER A 128 -0.83 -15.84 -13.47
N VAL A 129 -1.38 -15.81 -12.24
CA VAL A 129 -0.88 -16.55 -11.09
C VAL A 129 -0.85 -18.06 -11.37
N GLU A 130 -1.90 -18.61 -11.96
CA GLU A 130 -1.95 -20.02 -12.36
C GLU A 130 -0.83 -20.38 -13.34
N MET A 131 -0.61 -19.55 -14.36
CA MET A 131 0.48 -19.74 -15.32
C MET A 131 1.86 -19.65 -14.67
N ILE A 132 2.08 -18.67 -13.79
CA ILE A 132 3.34 -18.53 -13.04
C ILE A 132 3.63 -19.78 -12.21
N LEU A 133 2.62 -20.34 -11.53
CA LEU A 133 2.76 -21.56 -10.73
C LEU A 133 3.09 -22.78 -11.60
N LEU A 134 2.42 -22.92 -12.75
CA LEU A 134 2.69 -24.01 -13.70
C LEU A 134 4.13 -23.95 -14.24
N VAL A 135 4.60 -22.77 -14.62
CA VAL A 135 5.98 -22.56 -15.10
C VAL A 135 7.00 -22.88 -13.99
N ASN A 136 6.66 -22.66 -12.73
CA ASN A 136 7.49 -22.99 -11.57
C ASN A 136 7.33 -24.44 -11.05
N GLY A 137 6.73 -25.32 -11.86
CA GLY A 137 6.67 -26.76 -11.60
C GLY A 137 5.59 -27.20 -10.60
N TYR A 138 4.64 -26.34 -10.24
CA TYR A 138 3.57 -26.71 -9.32
C TYR A 138 2.60 -27.71 -10.00
N PRO A 139 2.25 -28.84 -9.35
CA PRO A 139 1.33 -29.81 -9.92
C PRO A 139 -0.07 -29.20 -10.12
N PRO A 140 -0.73 -29.41 -11.27
CA PRO A 140 -2.06 -28.82 -11.54
C PRO A 140 -3.10 -29.13 -10.46
N LYS A 141 -3.12 -30.36 -9.93
CA LYS A 141 -4.02 -30.76 -8.83
C LYS A 141 -3.74 -29.99 -7.54
N PHE A 142 -2.48 -29.65 -7.27
CA PHE A 142 -2.09 -28.86 -6.10
C PHE A 142 -2.56 -27.42 -6.27
N ILE A 143 -2.33 -26.81 -7.44
CA ILE A 143 -2.78 -25.46 -7.78
C ILE A 143 -4.30 -25.37 -7.62
N GLN A 144 -5.05 -26.22 -8.35
CA GLN A 144 -6.52 -26.20 -8.35
C GLN A 144 -7.09 -26.37 -6.93
N LYS A 145 -6.55 -27.29 -6.14
CA LYS A 145 -6.96 -27.50 -4.75
C LYS A 145 -6.80 -26.23 -3.91
N HIS A 146 -5.64 -25.58 -3.99
CA HIS A 146 -5.33 -24.42 -3.16
C HIS A 146 -6.02 -23.14 -3.63
N MET A 147 -6.24 -22.97 -4.94
CA MET A 147 -7.11 -21.92 -5.46
C MET A 147 -8.56 -22.12 -4.99
N LYS A 148 -9.08 -23.35 -5.06
CA LYS A 148 -10.43 -23.66 -4.55
C LYS A 148 -10.60 -23.34 -3.08
N ASN A 149 -9.62 -23.72 -2.28
CA ASN A 149 -9.66 -23.45 -0.85
C ASN A 149 -9.70 -21.95 -0.55
N PHE A 150 -9.03 -21.11 -1.34
CA PHE A 150 -9.12 -19.66 -1.20
C PHE A 150 -10.56 -19.17 -1.38
N PHE A 151 -11.24 -19.56 -2.45
CA PHE A 151 -12.62 -19.13 -2.70
C PHE A 151 -13.61 -19.68 -1.65
N ILE A 152 -13.47 -20.95 -1.26
CA ILE A 152 -14.28 -21.55 -0.20
C ILE A 152 -14.09 -20.81 1.13
N GLN A 153 -12.86 -20.43 1.47
CA GLN A 153 -12.55 -19.75 2.73
C GLN A 153 -13.27 -18.40 2.87
N TYR A 154 -13.54 -17.72 1.75
CA TYR A 154 -14.19 -16.42 1.73
C TYR A 154 -15.63 -16.46 1.20
N ASP A 155 -16.23 -17.65 1.11
CA ASP A 155 -17.58 -17.86 0.57
C ASP A 155 -17.77 -17.22 -0.82
N ALA A 156 -16.70 -17.26 -1.63
CA ALA A 156 -16.61 -16.53 -2.89
C ALA A 156 -16.53 -17.47 -4.11
N MET A 157 -17.16 -18.65 -4.04
CA MET A 157 -17.07 -19.64 -5.12
C MET A 157 -17.66 -19.13 -6.44
N ASN A 158 -18.70 -18.30 -6.37
CA ASN A 158 -19.37 -17.71 -7.54
C ASN A 158 -18.44 -16.78 -8.35
N VAL A 159 -17.46 -16.15 -7.69
CA VAL A 159 -16.41 -15.38 -8.37
C VAL A 159 -15.62 -16.27 -9.32
N TRP A 160 -15.35 -17.51 -8.94
CA TRP A 160 -14.57 -18.43 -9.76
C TRP A 160 -15.41 -19.11 -10.85
N THR A 161 -16.67 -19.44 -10.58
CA THR A 161 -17.51 -20.18 -11.54
C THR A 161 -18.23 -19.27 -12.54
N GLU A 162 -18.67 -18.10 -12.09
CA GLU A 162 -19.61 -17.25 -12.82
C GLU A 162 -19.10 -15.82 -13.02
N LEU A 163 -17.91 -15.47 -12.49
CA LEU A 163 -17.38 -14.11 -12.47
C LEU A 163 -18.37 -13.11 -11.86
N ASP A 164 -19.02 -13.53 -10.77
CA ASP A 164 -20.02 -12.69 -10.10
C ASP A 164 -19.38 -11.45 -9.44
N SER A 165 -19.80 -10.27 -9.89
CA SER A 165 -19.26 -8.98 -9.42
C SER A 165 -19.68 -8.68 -7.98
N GLU A 166 -20.91 -9.01 -7.57
CA GLU A 166 -21.39 -8.70 -6.21
C GLU A 166 -20.62 -9.51 -5.16
N THR A 167 -20.44 -10.81 -5.39
CA THR A 167 -19.62 -11.67 -4.53
C THR A 167 -18.17 -11.21 -4.51
N TYR A 168 -17.63 -10.74 -5.66
CA TYR A 168 -16.27 -10.21 -5.72
C TYR A 168 -16.11 -8.93 -4.89
N GLU A 169 -17.07 -8.00 -4.95
CA GLU A 169 -17.03 -6.78 -4.13
C GLU A 169 -16.99 -7.10 -2.63
N GLN A 170 -17.75 -8.11 -2.18
CA GLN A 170 -17.72 -8.58 -0.79
C GLN A 170 -16.36 -9.20 -0.41
N LEU A 171 -15.79 -10.03 -1.28
CA LEU A 171 -14.45 -10.60 -1.13
C LEU A 171 -13.39 -9.50 -1.04
N HIS A 172 -13.41 -8.56 -1.99
CA HIS A 172 -12.50 -7.43 -2.11
C HIS A 172 -12.55 -6.57 -0.85
N TYR A 173 -13.74 -6.15 -0.43
CA TYR A 173 -13.95 -5.39 0.80
C TYR A 173 -13.41 -6.14 2.02
N THR A 174 -13.75 -7.42 2.16
CA THR A 174 -13.30 -8.25 3.29
C THR A 174 -11.78 -8.32 3.37
N LEU A 175 -11.11 -8.49 2.23
CA LEU A 175 -9.65 -8.60 2.17
C LEU A 175 -8.93 -7.27 2.34
N LEU A 176 -9.48 -6.17 1.85
CA LEU A 176 -8.96 -4.81 2.03
C LEU A 176 -8.86 -4.44 3.51
N TYR A 177 -9.95 -4.68 4.27
CA TYR A 177 -10.00 -4.31 5.69
C TYR A 177 -9.49 -5.41 6.63
N LYS A 178 -9.02 -6.54 6.09
CA LYS A 178 -8.41 -7.61 6.89
C LYS A 178 -7.06 -7.12 7.44
N PRO A 179 -6.92 -7.00 8.77
CA PRO A 179 -5.73 -6.43 9.36
C PRO A 179 -4.49 -7.29 9.10
N THR A 180 -3.37 -6.64 8.85
CA THR A 180 -2.09 -7.32 8.64
C THR A 180 -1.63 -8.03 9.92
N ARG A 181 -0.75 -9.03 9.80
CA ARG A 181 -0.16 -9.69 10.99
C ARG A 181 0.52 -8.68 11.92
N ARG A 182 1.14 -7.63 11.37
CA ARG A 182 1.73 -6.54 12.13
C ARG A 182 0.66 -5.74 12.88
N GLU A 183 -0.42 -5.35 12.22
CA GLU A 183 -1.55 -4.65 12.86
C GLU A 183 -2.19 -5.49 13.97
N ASN A 184 -2.37 -6.78 13.76
CA ASN A 184 -2.88 -7.68 14.78
C ASN A 184 -1.92 -7.79 15.97
N LYS A 185 -0.61 -7.88 15.74
CA LYS A 185 0.40 -7.88 16.82
C LYS A 185 0.37 -6.56 17.62
N PHE A 186 0.18 -5.43 16.94
CA PHE A 186 0.00 -4.13 17.58
C PHE A 186 -1.31 -4.01 18.36
N LYS A 187 -2.42 -4.61 17.90
CA LYS A 187 -3.70 -4.69 18.63
C LYS A 187 -3.56 -5.52 19.92
N VAL A 188 -2.85 -6.64 19.85
CA VAL A 188 -2.60 -7.51 21.02
C VAL A 188 -1.72 -6.82 22.07
N GLN A 189 -0.69 -6.07 21.67
CA GLN A 189 0.14 -5.30 22.61
C GLN A 189 -0.62 -4.14 23.29
N THR A 190 -1.59 -3.52 22.61
CA THR A 190 -2.40 -2.44 23.20
C THR A 190 -3.46 -2.92 24.20
N ASN A 191 -3.75 -4.23 24.28
CA ASN A 191 -4.72 -4.76 25.25
C ASN A 191 -4.24 -4.70 26.72
N GLY A 192 -3.02 -4.23 26.99
CA GLY A 192 -2.53 -3.94 28.36
C GLY A 192 -2.88 -2.54 28.89
N HIS A 193 -3.22 -1.58 28.02
CA HIS A 193 -3.71 -0.25 28.40
C HIS A 193 -4.73 0.24 27.38
N LEU A 194 -6.01 0.14 27.75
CA LEU A 194 -7.14 0.66 27.00
C LEU A 194 -7.08 2.19 26.95
N ILE A 195 -6.51 2.76 25.89
CA ILE A 195 -6.95 4.09 25.43
C ILE A 195 -8.22 3.85 24.61
N GLN A 196 -9.37 3.93 25.26
CA GLN A 196 -10.65 4.06 24.59
C GLN A 196 -10.66 5.39 23.82
N ASN A 197 -10.46 5.32 22.52
CA ASN A 197 -11.05 6.28 21.59
C ASN A 197 -12.06 5.53 20.72
N ARG A 198 -13.11 4.99 21.35
CA ARG A 198 -14.37 4.73 20.65
C ARG A 198 -15.05 6.09 20.49
N ARG A 199 -14.87 6.73 19.34
CA ARG A 199 -15.82 7.75 18.89
C ARG A 199 -16.82 7.05 17.99
N ASN A 200 -18.10 7.15 18.32
CA ASN A 200 -19.20 6.67 17.49
C ASN A 200 -19.19 7.45 16.18
N TYR A 201 -18.73 6.85 15.09
CA TYR A 201 -18.72 7.50 13.78
C TYR A 201 -20.03 7.19 13.04
N LYS A 202 -21.02 8.06 13.25
CA LYS A 202 -22.10 8.28 12.28
C LYS A 202 -21.52 9.18 11.17
N HIS A 203 -21.09 8.62 10.05
CA HIS A 203 -21.13 9.17 8.68
C HIS A 203 -20.30 8.26 7.76
N LYS A 204 -20.87 7.87 6.61
CA LYS A 204 -20.44 6.76 5.74
C LYS A 204 -19.41 7.11 4.64
N ASP A 205 -18.85 8.33 4.61
CA ASP A 205 -18.09 8.80 3.43
C ASP A 205 -16.61 9.16 3.68
N GLN A 206 -15.96 8.54 4.67
CA GLN A 206 -14.54 8.80 4.95
C GLN A 206 -13.74 7.51 5.21
N ILE A 207 -12.72 7.28 4.37
CA ILE A 207 -11.70 6.25 4.58
C ILE A 207 -10.68 6.80 5.59
N TYR A 208 -10.54 6.14 6.74
CA TYR A 208 -9.53 6.49 7.73
C TYR A 208 -8.28 5.61 7.54
N LEU A 209 -7.21 6.20 7.00
CA LEU A 209 -5.89 5.56 6.95
C LEU A 209 -5.23 5.64 8.33
N HIS A 210 -4.95 4.48 8.92
CA HIS A 210 -4.24 4.37 10.19
C HIS A 210 -2.75 4.69 10.01
N TYR A 211 -2.35 5.91 10.38
CA TYR A 211 -0.94 6.24 10.61
C TYR A 211 -0.51 5.79 12.02
N ARG A 212 0.58 5.02 12.12
CA ARG A 212 1.43 4.99 13.31
C ARG A 212 2.82 5.42 12.89
N PHE A 213 3.30 6.50 13.48
CA PHE A 213 4.67 6.98 13.30
C PHE A 213 5.48 6.76 14.59
N GLU A 214 6.79 6.66 14.36
CA GLU A 214 7.91 7.02 15.26
C GLU A 214 8.64 5.89 16.00
N ASN A 215 9.71 5.40 15.36
CA ASN A 215 11.04 5.55 15.96
C ASN A 215 11.57 6.93 15.52
N GLY A 216 11.35 7.92 16.39
CA GLY A 216 11.70 9.35 16.32
C GLY A 216 11.59 9.93 17.75
N PRO A 217 12.18 11.09 18.09
CA PRO A 217 12.80 11.31 19.40
C PRO A 217 11.81 11.25 20.57
N ARG A 218 12.16 10.46 21.59
CA ARG A 218 11.49 10.47 22.91
C ARG A 218 11.69 11.84 23.57
N LEU A 219 10.74 12.74 23.40
CA LEU A 219 10.59 13.90 24.28
C LEU A 219 10.11 13.41 25.66
N ASN A 220 11.06 13.00 26.49
CA ASN A 220 10.79 12.76 27.90
C ASN A 220 10.67 14.11 28.63
N PHE A 221 9.51 14.27 29.26
CA PHE A 221 9.10 15.29 30.22
C PHE A 221 10.24 15.87 31.07
N LYS A 222 10.10 17.17 31.39
CA LYS A 222 11.01 17.97 32.25
C LYS A 222 11.57 17.17 33.43
N LYS A 223 12.84 16.78 33.33
CA LYS A 223 13.67 16.42 34.48
C LYS A 223 14.10 17.70 35.19
N LYS A 224 13.28 18.21 36.11
CA LYS A 224 13.87 18.93 37.25
C LYS A 224 14.80 17.91 37.93
N ASN A 225 16.10 18.21 37.99
CA ASN A 225 17.13 17.49 38.75
C ASN A 225 17.92 16.37 38.04
N ILE A 226 18.60 16.59 36.90
CA ILE A 226 19.82 15.83 36.59
C ILE A 226 20.89 16.73 35.95
N VAL A 227 22.07 16.73 36.55
CA VAL A 227 23.29 17.51 36.29
C VAL A 227 24.03 17.00 35.03
N GLU A 228 24.58 17.93 34.25
CA GLU A 228 25.46 17.67 33.09
C GLU A 228 26.82 17.09 33.50
N TYR A 229 27.37 16.20 32.66
CA TYR A 229 28.81 16.10 32.43
C TYR A 229 29.12 15.69 30.98
N GLY A 230 29.92 16.51 30.29
CA GLY A 230 31.06 16.03 29.50
C GLY A 230 30.91 15.72 28.00
N LYS A 231 31.40 16.66 27.19
CA LYS A 231 31.95 16.55 25.81
C LYS A 231 32.30 15.13 25.31
N ASN A 232 31.84 14.81 24.09
CA ASN A 232 32.76 14.61 22.94
C ASN A 232 31.99 14.59 21.61
N SER A 233 32.49 15.40 20.69
CA SER A 233 32.09 15.53 19.30
C SER A 233 32.24 14.22 18.52
N MET A 234 31.20 13.84 17.77
CA MET A 234 31.38 13.11 16.52
C MET A 234 30.31 13.60 15.53
N PHE A 235 30.75 14.40 14.57
CA PHE A 235 29.99 14.71 13.38
C PHE A 235 29.66 13.40 12.66
N ILE A 236 28.38 13.05 12.61
CA ILE A 236 27.88 12.12 11.59
C ILE A 236 26.75 12.87 10.90
N GLN A 237 27.11 13.36 9.72
CA GLN A 237 26.27 13.94 8.70
C GLN A 237 25.19 12.90 8.35
N ALA A 238 24.02 13.00 8.99
CA ALA A 238 22.90 12.11 8.70
C ALA A 238 22.33 12.49 7.33
N HIS A 239 22.69 11.67 6.34
CA HIS A 239 22.23 11.73 4.97
C HIS A 239 20.72 11.96 4.87
N ALA A 240 20.36 12.95 4.04
CA ALA A 240 19.02 13.29 3.61
C ALA A 240 18.24 12.05 3.14
N SER A 241 17.09 11.78 3.77
CA SER A 241 16.06 10.88 3.23
C SER A 241 15.41 11.58 2.03
N LYS A 242 15.95 11.30 0.85
CA LYS A 242 15.50 11.80 -0.45
C LYS A 242 14.18 11.12 -0.82
N ILE A 243 13.17 11.91 -1.13
CA ILE A 243 12.07 11.43 -1.98
C ILE A 243 12.62 11.23 -3.36
N HIS A 244 12.22 10.12 -3.98
CA HIS A 244 12.65 9.80 -5.33
C HIS A 244 11.55 10.16 -6.32
N ASP A 245 10.30 9.71 -6.12
CA ASP A 245 9.25 9.89 -7.12
C ASP A 245 7.90 10.35 -6.52
N LEU A 246 7.24 11.28 -7.22
CA LEU A 246 5.90 11.78 -6.97
C LEU A 246 5.00 11.38 -8.13
N PHE A 247 4.04 10.51 -7.82
CA PHE A 247 3.06 10.01 -8.75
C PHE A 247 1.75 10.75 -8.58
N LEU A 248 1.33 11.43 -9.64
CA LEU A 248 0.14 12.24 -9.68
C LEU A 248 -0.85 11.69 -10.70
N VAL A 249 -1.98 11.22 -10.19
CA VAL A 249 -3.10 10.81 -11.04
C VAL A 249 -4.04 12.00 -11.23
N GLN A 250 -4.22 12.40 -12.49
CA GLN A 250 -5.13 13.49 -12.87
C GLN A 250 -6.54 13.00 -13.08
N TYR A 251 -7.50 13.81 -12.63
CA TYR A 251 -8.93 13.74 -12.99
C TYR A 251 -9.23 14.37 -14.34
#